data_AF-A0A7K3XXZ6-F1
#
_entry.id   AF-A0A7K3XXZ6-F1
#
_cell.length_a   1.000
_cell.length_b   1.000
_cell.length_c   1.000
_cell.angle_alpha   90.00
_cell.angle_beta   90.00
_cell.angle_gamma   90.00
#
_symmetry.space_group_name_H-M   'P 1'
#
loop_
_entity.id
_entity.type
_entity.pdbx_description
1 polymer ?
#
loop_
_entity_poly.entity_id
_entity_poly.type
_entity_poly.pdbx_seq_one_letter_code
_entity_poly.pdbx_strand_id
1 'polypeptide(L)'
;MMFWTVRQEEVMRENCFRGAKAVQEALLRECGVRRSIRAIEMHASRLHMSLKVRAACPECGRIGVHLNRQSGMCARCTEFMHVEEERAFNELLQAEAEDAENGRLIEELRREYAALRQRNSRLCRKHGLLPKSKRAM
;
A
#
# COMPACT_ATOMS: atom_id res chain seq x y z
N MET A 1 6.56 -49.23 -12.50
CA MET A 1 6.28 -47.88 -13.04
C MET A 1 6.01 -46.98 -11.84
N MET A 2 6.80 -45.93 -11.61
CA MET A 2 6.65 -45.10 -10.40
C MET A 2 5.47 -44.14 -10.58
N PHE A 3 4.30 -44.50 -10.05
CA PHE A 3 3.02 -43.82 -10.26
C PHE A 3 3.07 -42.35 -9.80
N TRP A 4 2.47 -41.44 -10.56
CA TRP A 4 2.27 -40.03 -10.19
C TRP A 4 0.90 -39.90 -9.53
N THR A 5 0.84 -39.29 -8.34
CA THR A 5 -0.42 -39.09 -7.63
C THR A 5 -1.08 -37.77 -8.04
N VAL A 6 -2.40 -37.66 -7.88
CA VAL A 6 -3.14 -36.41 -8.11
C VAL A 6 -2.52 -35.25 -7.34
N ARG A 7 -2.14 -35.48 -6.06
CA ARG A 7 -1.46 -34.46 -5.25
C ARG A 7 -0.12 -34.02 -5.85
N GLN A 8 0.68 -34.95 -6.39
CA GLN A 8 1.94 -34.58 -7.06
C GLN A 8 1.69 -33.74 -8.32
N GLU A 9 0.60 -33.99 -9.05
CA GLU A 9 0.22 -33.19 -10.21
C GLU A 9 -0.29 -31.80 -9.83
N GLU A 10 -1.05 -31.66 -8.75
CA GLU A 10 -1.46 -30.36 -8.20
C GLU A 10 -0.25 -29.51 -7.82
N VAL A 11 0.69 -30.07 -7.03
CA VAL A 11 1.93 -29.39 -6.64
C VAL A 11 2.74 -28.99 -7.88
N MET A 12 2.76 -29.84 -8.91
CA MET A 12 3.40 -29.52 -10.18
C MET A 12 2.71 -28.36 -10.90
N ARG A 13 1.36 -28.33 -10.98
CA ARG A 13 0.60 -27.21 -11.59
C ARG A 13 0.86 -25.89 -10.86
N GLU A 14 0.83 -25.92 -9.54
CA GLU A 14 1.05 -24.76 -8.69
C GLU A 14 2.46 -24.18 -8.81
N ASN A 15 3.46 -25.01 -9.15
CA ASN A 15 4.86 -24.58 -9.21
C ASN A 15 5.45 -24.57 -10.63
N CYS A 16 4.69 -24.93 -11.66
CA CYS A 16 5.20 -25.09 -13.03
C CYS A 16 5.87 -23.82 -13.57
N PHE A 17 5.32 -22.66 -13.23
CA PHE A 17 5.84 -21.36 -13.66
C PHE A 17 7.17 -20.98 -13.02
N ARG A 18 7.64 -21.72 -12.02
CA ARG A 18 8.93 -21.51 -11.34
C ARG A 18 10.03 -22.42 -11.90
N GLY A 19 9.70 -23.31 -12.83
CA GLY A 19 10.62 -24.23 -13.49
C GLY A 19 10.75 -25.59 -12.80
N ALA A 20 11.41 -26.53 -13.50
CA ALA A 20 11.48 -27.94 -13.10
C ALA A 20 12.17 -28.16 -11.74
N LYS A 21 13.18 -27.34 -11.40
CA LYS A 21 13.87 -27.42 -10.11
C LYS A 21 12.96 -27.01 -8.95
N ALA A 22 12.22 -25.92 -9.10
CA ALA A 22 11.26 -25.48 -8.10
C ALA A 22 10.13 -26.50 -7.90
N VAL A 23 9.69 -27.16 -8.98
CA VAL A 23 8.75 -28.29 -8.89
C VAL A 23 9.35 -29.45 -8.09
N GLN A 24 10.63 -29.83 -8.32
CA GLN A 24 11.29 -30.88 -7.54
C GLN A 24 11.31 -30.55 -6.04
N GLU A 25 11.68 -29.31 -5.71
CA GLU A 25 11.73 -28.83 -4.33
C GLU A 25 10.34 -28.83 -3.69
N ALA A 26 9.31 -28.38 -4.41
CA ALA A 26 7.92 -28.41 -3.95
C ALA A 26 7.41 -29.84 -3.74
N LEU A 27 7.71 -30.76 -4.66
CA LEU A 27 7.36 -32.18 -4.51
C LEU A 27 8.02 -32.83 -3.29
N LEU A 28 9.30 -32.49 -3.04
CA LEU A 28 10.00 -32.97 -1.86
C LEU A 28 9.37 -32.40 -0.58
N ARG A 29 9.08 -31.10 -0.56
CA ARG A 29 8.52 -30.40 0.60
C ARG A 29 7.10 -30.85 0.94
N GLU A 30 6.24 -31.00 -0.06
CA GLU A 30 4.79 -31.17 0.14
C GLU A 30 4.32 -32.61 -0.01
N CYS A 31 4.97 -33.39 -0.87
CA CYS A 31 4.61 -34.79 -1.09
C CYS A 31 5.61 -35.76 -0.43
N GLY A 32 6.74 -35.26 0.10
CA GLY A 32 7.81 -36.10 0.65
C GLY A 32 8.55 -36.93 -0.40
N VAL A 33 8.38 -36.64 -1.70
CA VAL A 33 8.92 -37.45 -2.80
C VAL A 33 9.89 -36.64 -3.63
N ARG A 34 11.12 -37.14 -3.77
CA ARG A 34 12.10 -36.58 -4.68
C ARG A 34 12.00 -37.24 -6.06
N ARG A 35 11.60 -36.48 -7.07
CA ARG A 35 11.63 -36.91 -8.49
C ARG A 35 12.81 -36.28 -9.19
N SER A 36 13.44 -36.99 -10.13
CA SER A 36 14.49 -36.39 -10.96
C SER A 36 13.90 -35.31 -11.88
N ILE A 37 14.72 -34.33 -12.27
CA ILE A 37 14.30 -33.24 -13.18
C ILE A 37 13.77 -33.82 -14.50
N ARG A 38 14.47 -34.80 -15.08
CA ARG A 38 14.03 -35.49 -16.30
C ARG A 38 12.66 -36.17 -16.13
N ALA A 39 12.39 -36.78 -14.99
CA ALA A 39 11.07 -37.39 -14.73
C ALA A 39 9.96 -36.34 -14.64
N ILE A 40 10.26 -35.18 -14.03
CA ILE A 40 9.35 -34.03 -13.97
C ILE A 40 9.07 -33.49 -15.38
N GLU A 41 10.10 -33.28 -16.21
CA GLU A 41 9.97 -32.77 -17.58
C GLU A 41 9.14 -33.72 -18.46
N MET A 42 9.42 -35.02 -18.41
CA MET A 42 8.65 -36.02 -19.16
C MET A 42 7.18 -36.05 -18.72
N HIS A 43 6.91 -35.97 -17.42
CA HIS A 43 5.53 -35.97 -16.92
C HIS A 43 4.79 -34.68 -17.28
N ALA A 44 5.43 -33.52 -17.10
CA ALA A 44 4.87 -32.23 -17.49
C ALA A 44 4.53 -32.17 -18.98
N SER A 45 5.40 -32.73 -19.84
CA SER A 45 5.13 -32.84 -21.28
C SER A 45 3.88 -33.67 -21.58
N ARG A 46 3.68 -34.81 -20.89
CA ARG A 46 2.49 -35.66 -21.02
C ARG A 46 1.21 -34.98 -20.54
N LEU A 47 1.32 -34.09 -19.55
CA LEU A 47 0.21 -33.28 -19.03
C LEU A 47 0.02 -31.96 -19.79
N HIS A 48 0.75 -31.71 -20.87
CA HIS A 48 0.74 -30.45 -21.63
C HIS A 48 1.02 -29.20 -20.76
N MET A 49 1.88 -29.36 -19.75
CA MET A 49 2.20 -28.31 -18.79
C MET A 49 3.56 -27.67 -19.11
N SER A 50 3.56 -26.35 -19.32
CA SER A 50 4.81 -25.62 -19.54
C SER A 50 5.56 -25.37 -18.23
N LEU A 51 6.83 -25.79 -18.19
CA LEU A 51 7.78 -25.50 -17.11
C LEU A 51 8.61 -24.24 -17.36
N LYS A 52 8.21 -23.39 -18.33
CA LYS A 52 8.90 -22.13 -18.59
C LYS A 52 8.79 -21.21 -17.39
N VAL A 53 9.93 -20.71 -16.92
CA VAL A 53 9.99 -19.74 -15.83
C VAL A 53 9.26 -18.46 -16.26
N ARG A 54 8.28 -18.06 -15.47
CA ARG A 54 7.47 -16.86 -15.66
C ARG A 54 7.44 -16.09 -14.34
N ALA A 55 7.53 -14.76 -14.44
CA ALA A 55 7.37 -13.90 -13.29
C ALA A 55 5.94 -14.02 -12.74
N ALA A 56 5.80 -13.97 -11.41
CA ALA A 56 4.53 -13.88 -10.73
C ALA A 56 4.51 -12.60 -9.92
N CYS A 57 3.40 -11.87 -9.97
CA CYS A 57 3.22 -10.70 -9.11
C CYS A 57 3.21 -11.16 -7.64
N PRO A 58 4.02 -10.57 -6.76
CA PRO A 58 4.01 -10.93 -5.34
C PRO A 58 2.67 -10.60 -4.68
N GLU A 59 2.06 -9.48 -5.07
CA GLU A 59 0.82 -9.00 -4.46
C GLU A 59 -0.42 -9.82 -4.85
N CYS A 60 -0.67 -9.96 -6.16
CA CYS A 60 -1.89 -10.61 -6.64
C CYS A 60 -1.70 -12.05 -7.14
N GLY A 61 -0.48 -12.58 -7.08
CA GLY A 61 -0.16 -13.94 -7.52
C GLY A 61 -0.26 -14.19 -9.03
N ARG A 62 -0.63 -13.18 -9.84
CA ARG A 62 -0.80 -13.37 -11.29
C ARG A 62 0.52 -13.74 -11.96
N ILE A 63 0.52 -14.88 -12.65
CA ILE A 63 1.68 -15.45 -13.35
C ILE A 63 1.76 -14.91 -14.79
N GLY A 64 2.99 -14.75 -15.30
CA GLY A 64 3.25 -14.34 -16.68
C GLY A 64 3.08 -12.84 -16.93
N VAL A 65 3.13 -12.04 -15.87
CA VAL A 65 3.05 -10.57 -15.95
C VAL A 65 4.44 -9.96 -16.06
N HIS A 66 4.53 -8.82 -16.72
CA HIS A 66 5.69 -7.94 -16.59
C HIS A 66 5.62 -7.21 -15.26
N LEU A 67 6.71 -7.31 -14.48
CA LEU A 67 6.86 -6.58 -13.23
C LEU A 67 7.51 -5.24 -13.52
N ASN A 68 6.93 -4.18 -12.97
CA ASN A 68 7.53 -2.85 -12.99
C ASN A 68 8.85 -2.90 -12.19
N ARG A 69 9.90 -2.28 -12.73
CA ARG A 69 11.24 -2.31 -12.14
C ARG A 69 11.35 -1.59 -10.80
N GLN A 70 10.55 -0.56 -10.58
CA GLN A 70 10.56 0.24 -9.35
C GLN A 70 9.71 -0.40 -8.27
N SER A 71 8.46 -0.72 -8.57
CA SER A 71 7.52 -1.29 -7.58
C SER A 71 7.70 -2.80 -7.37
N GLY A 72 8.33 -3.51 -8.29
CA GLY A 72 8.44 -4.97 -8.26
C GLY A 72 7.10 -5.71 -8.48
N MET A 73 6.04 -4.99 -8.83
CA MET A 73 4.68 -5.51 -8.96
C MET A 73 4.17 -5.46 -10.40
N CYS A 74 3.08 -6.16 -10.68
CA CYS A 74 2.40 -6.01 -11.97
C CYS A 74 1.77 -4.61 -12.09
N ALA A 75 1.46 -4.20 -13.33
CA ALA A 75 0.88 -2.88 -13.61
C ALA A 75 -0.32 -2.56 -12.70
N ARG A 76 -1.30 -3.47 -12.63
CA ARG A 76 -2.51 -3.29 -11.79
C ARG A 76 -2.18 -3.01 -10.32
N CYS A 77 -1.24 -3.75 -9.73
CA CYS A 77 -0.93 -3.59 -8.30
C CYS A 77 -0.06 -2.35 -8.06
N THR A 78 0.75 -1.95 -9.05
CA THR A 78 1.48 -0.67 -9.02
C THR A 78 0.52 0.51 -9.03
N GLU A 79 -0.45 0.52 -9.96
CA GLU A 79 -1.46 1.59 -10.01
C GLU A 79 -2.31 1.65 -8.75
N PHE A 80 -2.71 0.49 -8.23
CA PHE A 80 -3.46 0.44 -6.97
C PHE A 80 -2.67 1.06 -5.81
N MET A 81 -1.38 0.73 -5.70
CA MET A 81 -0.50 1.30 -4.69
C MET A 81 -0.41 2.82 -4.81
N HIS A 82 -0.22 3.37 -6.03
CA HIS A 82 -0.18 4.82 -6.23
C HIS A 82 -1.49 5.52 -5.88
N VAL A 83 -2.64 4.91 -6.20
CA VAL A 83 -3.94 5.49 -5.83
C VAL A 83 -4.10 5.55 -4.32
N GLU A 84 -3.69 4.51 -3.60
CA GLU A 84 -3.78 4.49 -2.13
C GLU A 84 -2.79 5.46 -1.47
N GLU A 85 -1.59 5.64 -2.05
CA GLU A 85 -0.64 6.68 -1.63
C GLU A 85 -1.24 8.09 -1.77
N GLU A 86 -1.82 8.41 -2.94
CA GLU A 86 -2.44 9.72 -3.19
C GLU A 86 -3.67 9.95 -2.29
N ARG A 87 -4.45 8.91 -1.98
CA ARG A 87 -5.56 9.02 -1.03
C ARG A 87 -5.08 9.38 0.36
N ALA A 88 -4.09 8.67 0.87
CA ALA A 88 -3.51 8.96 2.18
C ALA A 88 -2.93 10.37 2.23
N PHE A 89 -2.25 10.81 1.17
CA PHE A 89 -1.74 12.17 1.09
C PHE A 89 -2.85 13.22 1.03
N ASN A 90 -3.93 12.95 0.28
CA ASN A 90 -5.08 13.85 0.21
C ASN A 90 -5.77 14.03 1.58
N GLU A 91 -5.91 12.95 2.35
CA GLU A 91 -6.47 13.00 3.70
C GLU A 91 -5.64 13.90 4.62
N LEU A 92 -4.30 13.83 4.53
CA LEU A 92 -3.40 14.72 5.27
C LEU A 92 -3.61 16.19 4.89
N LEU A 93 -3.68 16.49 3.58
CA LEU A 93 -3.90 17.85 3.10
C LEU A 93 -5.26 18.42 3.54
N GLN A 94 -6.31 17.59 3.53
CA GLN A 94 -7.62 18.00 4.01
C GLN A 94 -7.58 18.33 5.50
N ALA A 95 -6.94 17.49 6.32
CA ALA A 95 -6.78 17.74 7.75
C ALA A 95 -5.98 19.03 8.03
N GLU A 96 -4.91 19.27 7.27
CA GLU A 96 -4.13 20.51 7.37
C GLU A 96 -4.95 21.75 7.01
N ALA A 97 -5.75 21.67 5.94
CA ALA A 97 -6.64 22.76 5.53
C ALA A 97 -7.73 23.04 6.59
N GLU A 98 -8.34 21.99 7.14
CA GLU A 98 -9.35 22.11 8.18
C GLU A 98 -8.80 22.74 9.46
N ASP A 99 -7.60 22.34 9.90
CA ASP A 99 -6.96 22.95 11.08
C ASP A 99 -6.60 24.42 10.83
N ALA A 100 -6.17 24.76 9.61
CA ALA A 100 -5.85 26.14 9.22
C ALA A 100 -7.07 27.07 9.13
N GLU A 101 -8.29 26.55 8.97
CA GLU A 101 -9.52 27.35 8.91
C GLU A 101 -10.33 27.30 10.21
N ASN A 102 -10.42 26.11 10.81
CA ASN A 102 -11.31 25.78 11.91
C ASN A 102 -10.61 25.04 13.06
N GLY A 103 -9.28 25.07 13.10
CA GLY A 103 -8.50 24.43 14.16
C GLY A 103 -8.76 25.03 15.54
N ARG A 104 -8.50 24.23 16.58
CA ARG A 104 -8.67 24.65 17.99
C ARG A 104 -7.90 25.93 18.32
N LEU A 105 -6.73 26.10 17.71
CA LEU A 105 -5.90 27.28 17.89
C LEU A 105 -6.62 28.56 17.41
N ILE A 106 -7.39 28.49 16.31
CA ILE A 106 -8.13 29.64 15.78
C ILE A 106 -9.24 30.03 16.75
N GLU A 107 -9.95 29.06 17.33
CA GLU A 107 -10.94 29.34 18.35
C GLU A 107 -10.33 29.97 19.60
N GLU A 108 -9.22 29.43 20.09
CA GLU A 108 -8.49 29.95 21.25
C GLU A 108 -8.03 31.40 21.01
N LEU A 109 -7.40 31.67 19.86
CA LEU A 109 -6.98 33.01 19.47
C LEU A 109 -8.16 33.98 19.35
N ARG A 110 -9.29 33.54 18.77
CA ARG A 110 -10.52 34.36 18.68
C ARG A 110 -11.06 34.71 20.08
N ARG A 111 -11.07 33.75 21.01
CA ARG A 111 -11.51 33.95 22.40
C ARG A 111 -10.58 34.91 23.14
N GLU A 112 -9.26 34.72 23.01
CA GLU A 112 -8.26 35.59 23.62
C GLU A 112 -8.37 37.02 23.08
N TYR A 113 -8.46 37.18 21.76
CA TYR A 113 -8.63 38.48 21.13
C TYR A 113 -9.89 39.20 21.62
N ALA A 114 -11.02 38.49 21.74
CA ALA A 114 -12.26 39.07 22.28
C ALA A 114 -12.11 39.51 23.75
N ALA A 115 -11.47 38.68 24.58
CA ALA A 115 -11.21 38.99 25.98
C ALA A 115 -10.31 40.23 26.13
N LEU A 116 -9.21 40.30 25.38
CA LEU A 116 -8.30 41.44 25.37
C LEU A 116 -9.01 42.72 24.87
N ARG A 117 -9.81 42.61 23.81
CA ARG A 117 -10.59 43.75 23.28
C ARG A 117 -11.52 44.33 24.35
N GLN A 118 -12.25 43.48 25.06
CA GLN A 118 -13.14 43.92 26.14
C GLN A 118 -12.36 44.53 27.31
N ARG A 119 -11.29 43.89 27.75
CA ARG A 119 -10.41 44.39 28.83
C ARG A 119 -9.85 45.77 28.49
N ASN A 120 -9.34 45.94 27.26
CA ASN A 120 -8.81 47.21 26.77
C ASN A 120 -9.88 48.30 26.70
N SER A 121 -11.10 47.96 26.26
CA SER A 121 -12.22 48.91 26.26
C SER A 121 -12.56 49.40 27.66
N ARG A 122 -12.64 48.49 28.64
CA ARG A 122 -12.89 48.82 30.05
C ARG A 122 -11.77 49.70 30.62
N LEU A 123 -10.51 49.36 30.34
CA LEU A 123 -9.35 50.13 30.79
C LEU A 123 -9.37 51.55 30.21
N CYS A 124 -9.67 51.69 28.92
CA CYS A 124 -9.78 53.00 28.28
C CYS A 124 -10.87 53.86 28.94
N ARG A 125 -12.06 53.29 29.19
CA ARG A 125 -13.15 53.99 29.87
C ARG A 125 -12.80 54.39 31.30
N LYS A 126 -12.17 53.49 32.06
CA LYS A 126 -11.78 53.74 33.47
C LYS A 126 -10.79 54.90 33.60
N HIS A 127 -9.87 55.05 32.64
CA HIS A 127 -8.79 56.02 32.72
C HIS A 127 -8.95 57.19 31.73
N GLY A 128 -10.10 57.33 31.06
CA GLY A 128 -10.32 58.40 30.07
C GLY A 128 -9.39 58.34 28.85
N LEU A 129 -8.83 57.16 28.55
CA LEU A 129 -7.85 57.00 27.48
C LEU A 129 -8.56 56.80 26.13
N LEU A 130 -7.92 57.27 25.05
CA LEU A 130 -8.42 57.07 23.69
C LEU A 130 -8.43 55.56 23.33
N PRO A 131 -9.52 55.03 22.74
CA PRO A 131 -9.61 53.65 22.30
C PRO A 131 -8.71 53.39 21.07
N LYS A 132 -8.37 52.11 20.83
CA LYS A 132 -7.49 51.70 19.71
C LYS A 132 -7.90 52.30 18.35
N SER A 133 -9.20 52.35 18.05
CA SER A 133 -9.73 52.93 16.80
C SER A 133 -9.45 54.42 16.62
N LYS A 134 -9.23 55.16 17.71
CA LYS A 134 -8.88 56.59 17.70
C LYS A 134 -7.39 56.87 17.95
N ARG A 135 -6.60 55.83 18.21
CA ARG A 135 -5.14 55.91 18.44
C ARG A 135 -4.32 55.53 17.21
N ALA A 136 -4.88 54.72 16.31
CA ALA A 136 -4.20 54.25 15.09
C ALA A 136 -4.35 55.25 13.93
N MET A 137 -4.24 56.55 14.21
CA MET A 137 -4.19 57.64 13.23
C MET A 137 -2.84 58.33 13.37
#